data_AF-A0A831NQ56-F1
#
_entry.id   AF-A0A831NQ56-F1
#
_cell.length_a   1.000
_cell.length_b   1.000
_cell.length_c   1.000
_cell.angle_alpha   90.00
_cell.angle_beta   90.00
_cell.angle_gamma   90.00
#
_symmetry.space_group_name_H-M   'P 1'
#
loop_
_entity.id
_entity.type
_entity.pdbx_description
1 polymer ?
#
loop_
_entity_poly.entity_id
_entity_poly.type
_entity_poly.pdbx_seq_one_letter_code
_entity_poly.pdbx_strand_id
1 'polypeptide(L)'
;MILEAILSSAIGAYLCSILGFYISRLGLSTLAFTVAHAALAGAAIALVLGLDMTYLAMVFSITTAVILGLLYDKLSFALNSICMTLFSFFNAVALLAIYYSNTVVLATASISAVLWGSVLAVTIEKLVILIGIVAVFTLYVSAYRKHIDTILFD
;
A
#
# COMPACT_ATOMS: atom_id res chain seq x y z
N MET A 1 18.93 -12.95 6.93
CA MET A 1 18.08 -12.33 7.97
C MET A 1 18.42 -10.86 8.22
N ILE A 2 19.49 -10.50 8.94
CA ILE A 2 19.74 -9.07 9.29
C ILE A 2 20.11 -8.21 8.06
N LEU A 3 20.94 -8.73 7.15
CA LEU A 3 21.33 -7.99 5.93
C LEU A 3 20.11 -7.71 5.02
N GLU A 4 19.21 -8.68 4.86
CA GLU A 4 17.97 -8.53 4.08
C GLU A 4 17.02 -7.53 4.72
N ALA A 5 16.95 -7.50 6.06
CA ALA A 5 16.17 -6.51 6.79
C ALA A 5 16.73 -5.09 6.60
N ILE A 6 18.05 -4.91 6.63
CA ILE A 6 18.69 -3.61 6.37
C ILE A 6 18.45 -3.16 4.92
N LEU A 7 18.63 -4.05 3.95
CA LEU A 7 18.40 -3.74 2.54
C LEU A 7 16.93 -3.39 2.27
N SER A 8 15.99 -4.22 2.74
CA SER A 8 14.55 -3.98 2.53
C SER A 8 14.06 -2.70 3.19
N SER A 9 14.53 -2.38 4.40
CA SER A 9 14.20 -1.10 5.05
C SER A 9 14.80 0.10 4.35
N ALA A 10 16.05 0.02 3.87
CA ALA A 10 16.67 1.11 3.10
C ALA A 10 15.91 1.37 1.79
N ILE A 11 15.56 0.31 1.05
CA ILE A 11 14.81 0.39 -0.20
C ILE A 11 13.39 0.91 0.06
N GLY A 12 12.73 0.42 1.12
CA GLY A 12 11.40 0.89 1.52
C GLY A 12 11.41 2.37 1.92
N ALA A 13 12.41 2.82 2.67
CA ALA A 13 12.56 4.22 3.06
C ALA A 13 12.76 5.14 1.86
N TYR A 14 13.58 4.73 0.89
CA TYR A 14 13.77 5.45 -0.37
C TYR A 14 12.45 5.63 -1.14
N LEU A 15 11.69 4.54 -1.30
CA LEU A 15 10.41 4.56 -2.00
C LEU A 15 9.38 5.45 -1.29
N CYS A 16 9.22 5.29 0.03
CA CYS A 16 8.29 6.09 0.83
C CYS A 16 8.64 7.58 0.84
N SER A 17 9.93 7.93 0.86
CA SER A 17 10.37 9.33 0.83
C SER A 17 9.99 10.01 -0.50
N ILE A 18 10.24 9.34 -1.63
CA ILE A 18 9.91 9.89 -2.96
C ILE A 18 8.39 9.95 -3.17
N LEU A 19 7.67 8.88 -2.83
CA LEU A 19 6.21 8.87 -2.91
C LEU A 19 5.58 9.95 -2.04
N GLY A 20 6.05 10.11 -0.80
CA GLY A 20 5.56 11.13 0.12
C GLY A 20 5.73 12.55 -0.43
N PHE A 21 6.87 12.83 -1.09
CA PHE A 21 7.09 14.11 -1.77
C PHE A 21 6.05 14.38 -2.86
N TYR A 22 5.82 13.43 -3.78
CA TYR A 22 4.86 13.60 -4.87
C TYR A 22 3.42 13.70 -4.36
N ILE A 23 3.02 12.83 -3.44
CA ILE A 23 1.68 12.83 -2.85
C ILE A 23 1.40 14.15 -2.14
N SER A 24 2.37 14.65 -1.36
CA SER A 24 2.22 15.91 -0.63
C SER A 24 2.12 17.11 -1.56
N ARG A 25 2.89 17.13 -2.65
CA ARG A 25 2.87 18.24 -3.61
C ARG A 25 1.60 18.27 -4.46
N LEU A 26 1.09 17.10 -4.86
CA LEU A 26 -0.11 16.99 -5.69
C LEU A 26 -1.43 17.07 -4.90
N GLY A 27 -1.38 17.17 -3.57
CA GLY A 27 -2.58 17.22 -2.73
C GLY A 27 -3.38 15.91 -2.71
N LEU A 28 -2.77 14.78 -3.09
CA LEU A 28 -3.43 13.47 -3.23
C LEU A 28 -3.29 12.62 -1.96
N SER A 29 -3.09 13.23 -0.80
CA SER A 29 -2.83 12.53 0.46
C SER A 29 -3.96 11.58 0.84
N THR A 30 -5.21 11.99 0.66
CA THR A 30 -6.39 11.20 1.06
C THR A 30 -6.57 9.96 0.19
N LEU A 31 -6.26 10.06 -1.11
CA LEU A 31 -6.18 8.91 -2.02
C LEU A 31 -5.12 7.91 -1.56
N ALA A 32 -3.91 8.38 -1.27
CA ALA A 32 -2.82 7.53 -0.84
C ALA A 32 -3.15 6.79 0.47
N PHE A 33 -3.76 7.47 1.44
CA PHE A 33 -4.23 6.84 2.68
C PHE A 33 -5.27 5.75 2.42
N THR A 34 -6.27 6.01 1.57
CA THR A 34 -7.31 5.03 1.25
C THR A 34 -6.71 3.79 0.56
N VAL A 35 -5.77 3.96 -0.37
CA VAL A 35 -5.10 2.84 -1.06
C VAL A 35 -4.24 2.02 -0.09
N ALA A 36 -3.52 2.65 0.83
CA ALA A 36 -2.74 1.95 1.85
C ALA A 36 -3.64 1.08 2.76
N HIS A 37 -4.81 1.58 3.14
CA HIS A 37 -5.76 0.83 3.96
C HIS A 37 -6.51 -0.25 3.18
N ALA A 38 -6.72 -0.06 1.87
CA ALA A 38 -7.19 -1.13 1.00
C ALA A 38 -6.17 -2.29 0.96
N ALA A 39 -4.87 -1.98 0.89
CA ALA A 39 -3.82 -3.00 0.98
C ALA A 39 -3.87 -3.76 2.32
N LEU A 40 -4.07 -3.04 3.43
CA LEU A 40 -4.23 -3.63 4.77
C LEU A 40 -5.45 -4.55 4.84
N ALA A 41 -6.61 -4.11 4.34
CA ALA A 41 -7.82 -4.94 4.30
C ALA A 41 -7.61 -6.21 3.46
N GLY A 42 -6.96 -6.09 2.30
CA GLY A 42 -6.60 -7.24 1.47
C GLY A 42 -5.66 -8.22 2.18
N ALA A 43 -4.65 -7.71 2.89
CA ALA A 43 -3.74 -8.55 3.68
C ALA A 43 -4.45 -9.27 4.83
N ALA A 44 -5.37 -8.57 5.52
CA ALA A 44 -6.16 -9.15 6.61
C ALA A 44 -7.13 -10.23 6.11
N ILE A 45 -7.77 -10.03 4.95
CA ILE A 45 -8.64 -11.03 4.31
C ILE A 45 -7.82 -12.26 3.87
N ALA A 46 -6.62 -12.06 3.31
CA ALA A 46 -5.75 -13.16 2.91
C ALA A 46 -5.40 -14.06 4.09
N LEU A 47 -5.18 -13.46 5.26
CA LEU A 47 -4.87 -14.14 6.50
C LEU A 47 -6.02 -15.08 6.93
N VAL A 48 -7.26 -14.61 6.83
CA VAL A 48 -8.47 -15.44 7.11
C VAL A 48 -8.62 -16.58 6.10
N LEU A 49 -8.31 -16.34 4.83
CA LEU A 49 -8.43 -17.33 3.76
C LEU A 49 -7.26 -18.32 3.69
N GLY A 50 -6.20 -18.11 4.49
CA GLY A 50 -4.96 -18.90 4.41
C GLY A 50 -4.19 -18.71 3.09
N LEU A 51 -4.42 -17.59 2.39
CA LEU A 51 -3.75 -17.24 1.13
C LEU A 51 -2.52 -16.35 1.38
N ASP A 52 -1.68 -16.21 0.37
CA ASP A 52 -0.53 -15.31 0.41
C ASP A 52 -0.95 -13.84 0.58
N MET A 53 -0.56 -13.26 1.71
CA MET A 53 -0.87 -11.88 2.09
C MET A 53 -0.43 -10.84 1.06
N THR A 54 0.73 -11.06 0.45
CA THR A 54 1.32 -10.09 -0.49
C THR A 54 0.50 -9.96 -1.77
N TYR A 55 0.05 -11.08 -2.34
CA TYR A 55 -0.71 -11.05 -3.59
C TYR A 55 -2.10 -10.43 -3.40
N LEU A 56 -2.82 -10.81 -2.34
CA LEU A 56 -4.15 -10.26 -2.13
C LEU A 56 -4.12 -8.78 -1.76
N ALA A 57 -3.12 -8.33 -0.98
CA ALA A 57 -2.90 -6.92 -0.70
C ALA A 57 -2.60 -6.11 -1.97
N MET A 58 -1.80 -6.66 -2.89
CA MET A 58 -1.54 -6.04 -4.20
C MET A 58 -2.81 -5.93 -5.04
N VAL A 59 -3.60 -7.01 -5.14
CA VAL A 59 -4.84 -6.99 -5.92
C VAL A 59 -5.82 -5.96 -5.37
N PHE A 60 -6.00 -5.90 -4.05
CA PHE A 60 -6.91 -4.94 -3.41
C PHE A 60 -6.43 -3.49 -3.59
N SER A 61 -5.15 -3.22 -3.39
CA SER A 61 -4.59 -1.87 -3.54
C SER A 61 -4.64 -1.40 -5.00
N ILE A 62 -4.26 -2.24 -5.97
CA ILE A 62 -4.33 -1.92 -7.40
C ILE A 62 -5.79 -1.67 -7.82
N THR A 63 -6.71 -2.55 -7.44
CA THR A 63 -8.13 -2.41 -7.81
C THR A 63 -8.70 -1.11 -7.25
N THR A 64 -8.40 -0.79 -5.98
CA THR A 64 -8.85 0.45 -5.34
C THR A 64 -8.21 1.67 -5.99
N ALA A 65 -6.90 1.63 -6.29
CA ALA A 65 -6.19 2.72 -6.95
C ALA A 65 -6.74 2.99 -8.35
N VAL A 66 -7.06 1.95 -9.12
CA VAL A 66 -7.66 2.08 -10.46
C VAL A 66 -9.06 2.69 -10.37
N ILE A 67 -9.91 2.19 -9.47
CA ILE A 67 -11.27 2.71 -9.27
C ILE A 67 -11.23 4.19 -8.89
N LEU A 68 -10.39 4.55 -7.91
CA LEU A 68 -10.23 5.92 -7.45
C LEU A 68 -9.61 6.84 -8.53
N GLY A 69 -8.65 6.33 -9.30
CA GLY A 69 -8.07 7.05 -10.43
C GLY A 69 -9.10 7.37 -11.53
N LEU A 70 -9.98 6.42 -11.86
CA LEU A 70 -11.06 6.65 -12.83
C LEU A 70 -12.14 7.61 -12.31
N LEU A 71 -12.37 7.62 -11.00
CA LEU A 71 -13.31 8.54 -10.35
C LEU A 71 -12.73 9.95 -10.21
N TYR A 72 -11.41 10.10 -10.19
CA TYR A 72 -10.72 11.39 -10.03
C TYR A 72 -11.13 12.40 -11.10
N ASP A 73 -11.16 11.98 -12.36
CA ASP A 73 -11.54 12.86 -13.48
C ASP A 73 -13.04 13.24 -13.47
N LYS A 74 -13.90 12.42 -12.86
CA LYS A 74 -15.36 12.61 -12.90
C LYS A 74 -15.93 13.33 -11.69
N LEU A 75 -15.31 13.18 -10.52
CA LEU A 75 -15.89 13.51 -9.22
C LEU A 75 -14.90 14.24 -8.29
N SER A 76 -14.02 15.08 -8.85
CA SER A 76 -12.95 15.77 -8.08
C SER A 76 -13.42 16.44 -6.78
N PHE A 77 -14.61 17.05 -6.76
CA PHE A 77 -15.17 17.69 -5.56
C PHE A 77 -15.67 16.69 -4.50
N ALA A 78 -16.22 15.54 -4.89
CA ALA A 78 -16.76 14.53 -3.98
C ALA A 78 -15.73 13.46 -3.58
N LEU A 79 -14.61 13.38 -4.32
CA LEU A 79 -13.62 12.33 -4.17
C LEU A 79 -13.03 12.28 -2.76
N ASN A 80 -12.79 13.43 -2.14
CA ASN A 80 -12.23 13.46 -0.79
C ASN A 80 -13.16 12.80 0.24
N SER A 81 -14.47 13.05 0.15
CA SER A 81 -15.47 12.40 1.00
C SER A 81 -15.54 10.89 0.74
N ILE A 82 -15.52 10.48 -0.54
CA ILE A 82 -15.52 9.06 -0.92
C ILE A 82 -14.29 8.34 -0.35
N CYS A 83 -13.11 8.94 -0.46
CA CYS A 83 -11.87 8.41 0.09
C CYS A 83 -11.94 8.21 1.62
N MET A 84 -12.50 9.17 2.36
CA MET A 84 -12.65 9.08 3.81
C MET A 84 -13.66 7.99 4.24
N THR A 85 -14.75 7.85 3.49
CA THR A 85 -15.72 6.76 3.72
C THR A 85 -15.08 5.40 3.43
N LEU A 86 -14.38 5.27 2.29
CA LEU A 86 -13.68 4.02 1.93
C LEU A 86 -12.56 3.68 2.92
N PHE A 87 -11.81 4.67 3.38
CA PHE A 87 -10.80 4.51 4.42
C PHE A 87 -11.40 3.88 5.69
N SER A 88 -12.54 4.42 6.16
CA SER A 88 -13.23 3.89 7.34
C SER A 88 -13.75 2.47 7.10
N PHE A 89 -14.29 2.23 5.91
CA PHE A 89 -14.78 0.91 5.50
C PHE A 89 -13.67 -0.15 5.46
N PHE A 90 -12.53 0.14 4.82
CA PHE A 90 -11.40 -0.79 4.76
C PHE A 90 -10.83 -1.09 6.13
N ASN A 91 -10.75 -0.09 7.02
CA ASN A 91 -10.36 -0.31 8.41
C ASN A 91 -11.34 -1.23 9.15
N ALA A 92 -12.64 -1.02 8.99
CA ALA A 92 -13.66 -1.88 9.60
C ALA A 92 -13.54 -3.33 9.09
N VAL A 93 -13.36 -3.51 7.77
CA VAL A 93 -13.15 -4.84 7.16
C VAL A 93 -11.87 -5.50 7.67
N ALA A 94 -10.76 -4.76 7.76
CA ALA A 94 -9.49 -5.27 8.27
C ALA A 94 -9.63 -5.77 9.71
N LEU A 95 -10.23 -4.97 10.60
CA LEU A 95 -10.44 -5.34 11.99
C LEU A 95 -11.39 -6.54 12.14
N LEU A 96 -12.45 -6.61 11.33
CA LEU A 96 -13.38 -7.74 11.33
C LEU A 96 -12.70 -9.03 10.87
N ALA A 97 -11.89 -8.97 9.80
CA ALA A 97 -11.12 -10.11 9.32
C ALA A 97 -10.12 -10.60 10.39
N ILE A 98 -9.44 -9.67 11.06
CA ILE A 98 -8.53 -9.98 12.16
C ILE A 98 -9.26 -10.65 13.34
N TYR A 99 -10.43 -10.13 13.72
CA TYR A 99 -11.25 -10.72 14.79
C TYR A 99 -11.64 -12.17 14.47
N TYR A 100 -12.05 -12.44 13.23
CA TYR A 100 -12.40 -13.78 12.78
C TYR A 100 -11.20 -14.74 12.77
N SER A 101 -10.01 -14.23 12.43
CA SER A 101 -8.79 -15.02 12.38
C SER A 101 -8.21 -15.43 13.74
N ASN A 102 -8.57 -14.74 14.84
CA ASN A 102 -8.02 -15.02 16.18
C ASN A 102 -8.52 -16.36 16.80
N THR A 103 -9.24 -17.17 16.02
CA THR A 103 -9.64 -18.54 16.38
C THR A 103 -8.50 -19.56 16.27
N VAL A 104 -7.34 -19.17 15.68
CA VAL A 104 -6.16 -20.04 15.52
C VAL A 104 -4.93 -19.40 16.18
N VAL A 105 -4.38 -20.05 17.21
CA VAL A 105 -3.38 -19.52 18.17
C VAL A 105 -2.04 -19.07 17.56
N LEU A 106 -1.73 -19.47 16.31
CA LEU A 106 -0.55 -19.03 15.56
C LEU A 106 -0.77 -17.73 14.77
N ALA A 107 -2.03 -17.34 14.55
CA ALA A 107 -2.39 -16.21 13.71
C ALA A 107 -2.05 -14.87 14.37
N THR A 108 -2.06 -14.75 15.70
CA THR A 108 -1.94 -13.46 16.41
C THR A 108 -0.59 -12.77 16.18
N ALA A 109 0.51 -13.53 16.03
CA ALA A 109 1.84 -13.00 15.73
C ALA A 109 1.99 -12.57 14.27
N SER A 110 1.40 -13.32 13.34
CA SER A 110 1.35 -12.92 11.92
C SER A 110 0.41 -11.72 11.69
N ILE A 111 -0.68 -11.63 12.45
CA ILE A 111 -1.63 -10.51 12.43
C ILE A 111 -0.94 -9.22 12.88
N SER A 112 -0.22 -9.25 14.00
CA SER A 112 0.50 -8.06 14.50
C SER A 112 1.62 -7.64 13.57
N ALA A 113 2.33 -8.59 12.95
CA ALA A 113 3.35 -8.30 11.94
C ALA A 113 2.77 -7.63 10.68
N VAL A 114 1.52 -7.94 10.30
CA VAL A 114 0.83 -7.28 9.17
C VAL A 114 0.31 -5.89 9.55
N LEU A 115 -0.25 -5.73 10.74
CA LEU A 115 -0.80 -4.45 11.22
C LEU A 115 0.27 -3.36 11.39
N TRP A 116 1.42 -3.74 11.96
CA TRP A 116 2.48 -2.80 12.30
C TRP A 116 3.63 -2.78 11.29
N GLY A 117 3.68 -3.78 10.40
CA GLY A 117 4.81 -4.04 9.52
C GLY A 117 5.97 -4.71 10.27
N SER A 118 6.60 -5.70 9.64
CA SER A 118 7.81 -6.33 10.16
C SER A 118 8.87 -6.43 9.08
N VAL A 119 9.98 -5.69 9.30
CA VAL A 119 11.16 -5.74 8.43
C VAL A 119 11.88 -7.09 8.57
N LEU A 120 11.75 -7.76 9.72
CA LEU A 120 12.37 -9.07 9.97
C LEU A 120 11.66 -10.23 9.25
N ALA A 121 10.39 -10.05 8.85
CA ALA A 121 9.60 -11.08 8.18
C ALA A 121 9.83 -11.14 6.66
N VAL A 122 10.82 -10.40 6.14
CA VAL A 122 11.12 -10.34 4.70
C VAL A 122 11.85 -11.60 4.26
N THR A 123 11.24 -12.33 3.33
CA THR A 123 11.87 -13.43 2.58
C THR A 123 12.54 -12.92 1.31
N ILE A 124 13.48 -13.69 0.75
CA ILE A 124 14.20 -13.35 -0.50
C ILE A 124 13.21 -13.08 -1.64
N GLU A 125 12.13 -13.86 -1.74
CA GLU A 125 11.08 -13.67 -2.75
C GLU A 125 10.41 -12.29 -2.64
N LYS A 126 10.05 -11.87 -1.42
CA LYS A 126 9.44 -10.56 -1.17
C LYS A 126 10.44 -9.42 -1.44
N LEU A 127 11.72 -9.64 -1.17
CA LEU A 127 12.78 -8.69 -1.48
C LEU A 127 12.93 -8.47 -3.00
N VAL A 128 12.88 -9.54 -3.80
CA VAL A 128 12.95 -9.44 -5.27
C VAL A 128 11.74 -8.66 -5.81
N ILE A 129 10.54 -8.94 -5.29
CA ILE A 129 9.32 -8.20 -5.64
C ILE A 129 9.47 -6.71 -5.31
N LEU A 130 9.98 -6.38 -4.11
CA LEU A 130 10.20 -4.99 -3.68
C LEU A 130 11.19 -4.26 -4.59
N ILE A 131 12.32 -4.90 -4.92
CA ILE A 131 13.31 -4.34 -5.85
C ILE A 131 12.69 -4.10 -7.22
N GLY A 132 11.88 -5.04 -7.72
CA GLY A 132 11.16 -4.89 -8.99
C GLY A 132 10.24 -3.68 -8.99
N ILE A 133 9.46 -3.49 -7.92
CA ILE A 133 8.55 -2.34 -7.77
C ILE A 133 9.33 -1.02 -7.75
N VAL A 134 10.44 -0.97 -6.99
CA VAL A 134 11.28 0.24 -6.94
C VAL A 134 11.90 0.54 -8.30
N ALA A 135 12.41 -0.47 -9.01
CA ALA A 135 12.98 -0.29 -10.34
C ALA A 135 11.94 0.26 -11.33
N VAL A 136 10.73 -0.32 -11.35
CA VAL A 136 9.62 0.14 -12.20
C VAL A 136 9.21 1.57 -11.83
N PHE A 137 9.09 1.88 -10.54
CA PHE A 137 8.70 3.21 -10.07
C PHE A 137 9.74 4.27 -10.41
N THR A 138 11.03 4.01 -10.14
CA THR A 138 12.12 4.94 -10.50
C THR A 138 12.23 5.11 -12.02
N LEU A 139 12.03 4.04 -12.79
CA LEU A 139 12.00 4.12 -14.26
C LEU A 139 10.83 4.99 -14.74
N TYR A 140 9.64 4.82 -14.17
CA TYR A 140 8.48 5.66 -14.47
C TYR A 140 8.74 7.14 -14.17
N VAL A 141 9.22 7.44 -12.96
CA VAL A 141 9.52 8.82 -12.55
C VAL A 141 10.60 9.45 -13.43
N SER A 142 11.65 8.70 -13.78
CA SER A 142 12.72 9.22 -14.63
C SER A 142 12.27 9.44 -16.08
N ALA A 143 11.46 8.54 -16.65
CA ALA A 143 10.93 8.67 -18.01
C ALA A 143 9.97 9.85 -18.16
N TYR A 144 9.09 10.06 -17.18
CA TYR A 144 8.07 11.12 -17.20
C TYR A 144 8.47 12.39 -16.42
N ARG A 145 9.73 12.51 -16.02
CA ARG A 145 10.22 13.61 -15.16
C ARG A 145 9.78 14.99 -15.64
N LYS A 146 9.94 15.26 -16.94
CA LYS A 146 9.57 16.56 -17.54
C LYS A 146 8.07 16.87 -17.38
N HIS A 147 7.22 15.85 -17.52
CA HIS A 147 5.78 16.01 -17.43
C HIS A 147 5.34 16.20 -15.98
N ILE A 148 5.91 15.42 -15.06
CA ILE A 148 5.65 15.54 -13.62
C ILE A 148 6.08 16.91 -13.11
N ASP A 149 7.29 17.36 -13.46
CA ASP A 149 7.79 18.67 -13.04
C ASP A 149 6.91 19.80 -13.59
N THR A 150 6.36 19.68 -14.79
CA THR A 150 5.43 20.68 -15.35
C THR A 150 4.18 20.79 -14.48
N ILE A 151 3.56 19.66 -14.10
CA ILE A 151 2.37 19.64 -13.24
C ILE A 151 2.68 20.12 -11.80
N LEU A 152 3.91 19.88 -11.32
CA LEU A 152 4.32 20.22 -9.97
C LEU A 152 4.60 21.71 -9.76
N PHE A 153 5.03 22.40 -10.83
CA PHE A 153 5.46 23.80 -10.82
C PHE A 153 4.54 24.73 -11.62
N ASP A 154 3.40 24.21 -12.10
CA ASP A 154 2.25 24.99 -12.59
C ASP A 154 1.40 25.45 -11.38
#